data_AF-A0A3D5D707-F1
#
_entry.id   AF-A0A3D5D707-F1
#
_cell.length_a   1.000
_cell.length_b   1.000
_cell.length_c   1.000
_cell.angle_alpha   90.00
_cell.angle_beta   90.00
_cell.angle_gamma   90.00
#
_symmetry.space_group_name_H-M   'P 1'
#
loop_
_entity.id
_entity.type
_entity.pdbx_description
1 polymer ?
#
loop_
_entity_poly.entity_id
_entity_poly.type
_entity_poly.pdbx_seq_one_letter_code
_entity_poly.pdbx_strand_id
1 'polypeptide(L)'
;MKLDLKEWTEKSLTKDDWDFTQYKKLPTSAISRVYQWEMDRELGSGKGPFGKDAANKKWLATVKKDFEVLPNAPVVSSSGSTFKTGKGGNLGGGGSSSLHVFQINWYCSQQELVDAFAEWLEEQSDAPFTTFPTNTRGRPRTQFTLLEKISIHRFHKVGYSGGPKFFRENAKDAYKANLKRINWTLAQREMNLHLRARTKELARMSKAAGKNWKKVLY
;
A
#
# COMPACT_ATOMS: atom_id res chain seq x y z
N MET A 1 -16.10 9.95 -13.97
CA MET A 1 -15.90 10.80 -12.78
C MET A 1 -14.54 11.49 -12.91
N LYS A 2 -14.51 12.82 -13.01
CA LYS A 2 -13.27 13.60 -13.00
C LYS A 2 -12.77 13.62 -11.56
N LEU A 3 -11.56 13.11 -11.32
CA LEU A 3 -10.95 13.13 -9.99
C LEU A 3 -10.42 14.53 -9.73
N ASP A 4 -10.82 15.13 -8.62
CA ASP A 4 -10.26 16.40 -8.15
C ASP A 4 -8.93 16.11 -7.44
N LEU A 5 -7.88 15.96 -8.24
CA LEU A 5 -6.54 15.61 -7.78
C LEU A 5 -5.77 16.88 -7.40
N LYS A 6 -4.92 16.76 -6.39
CA LYS A 6 -3.98 17.82 -6.04
C LYS A 6 -3.15 18.23 -7.27
N GLU A 7 -3.11 19.52 -7.54
CA GLU A 7 -2.28 20.07 -8.61
C GLU A 7 -0.83 20.19 -8.14
N TRP A 8 0.07 19.55 -8.88
CA TRP A 8 1.50 19.64 -8.68
C TRP A 8 2.09 20.59 -9.72
N THR A 9 2.95 21.50 -9.28
CA THR A 9 3.77 22.35 -10.14
C THR A 9 5.24 22.12 -9.80
N GLU A 10 6.16 22.48 -10.70
CA GLU A 10 7.59 22.38 -10.43
C GLU A 10 7.99 23.13 -9.14
N LYS A 11 7.29 24.23 -8.83
CA LYS A 11 7.52 25.03 -7.62
C LYS A 11 6.96 24.39 -6.34
N SER A 12 5.84 23.65 -6.45
CA SER A 12 5.17 23.04 -5.29
C SER A 12 5.66 21.62 -4.97
N LEU A 13 6.33 20.95 -5.92
CA LEU A 13 6.82 19.59 -5.76
C LEU A 13 8.23 19.58 -5.13
N THR A 14 8.28 19.44 -3.80
CA THR A 14 9.55 19.43 -3.04
C THR A 14 10.11 18.01 -2.88
N LYS A 15 11.35 17.89 -2.41
CA LYS A 15 12.00 16.57 -2.19
C LYS A 15 11.19 15.66 -1.26
N ASP A 16 10.57 16.21 -0.23
CA ASP A 16 9.72 15.47 0.71
C ASP A 16 8.45 14.89 0.07
N ASP A 17 8.09 15.38 -1.12
CA ASP A 17 6.92 14.94 -1.88
C ASP A 17 7.21 13.78 -2.82
N TRP A 18 8.47 13.44 -3.09
CA TRP A 18 8.79 12.37 -4.02
C TRP A 18 9.90 11.44 -3.56
N ASP A 19 10.75 11.86 -2.63
CA ASP A 19 11.82 11.00 -2.10
C ASP A 19 11.33 10.20 -0.89
N PHE A 20 11.04 8.92 -1.15
CA PHE A 20 10.59 7.98 -0.13
C PHE A 20 11.73 7.13 0.44
N THR A 21 13.00 7.41 0.11
CA THR A 21 14.15 6.58 0.49
C THR A 21 14.20 6.25 1.99
N GLN A 22 13.80 7.19 2.85
CA GLN A 22 13.73 7.01 4.30
C GLN A 22 12.80 5.87 4.76
N TYR A 23 11.85 5.45 3.92
CA TYR A 23 10.89 4.39 4.22
C TYR A 23 11.30 3.02 3.65
N LYS A 24 12.41 2.93 2.90
CA LYS A 24 12.82 1.72 2.19
C LYS A 24 13.09 0.52 3.10
N LYS A 25 13.55 0.78 4.32
CA LYS A 25 13.85 -0.23 5.35
C LYS A 25 12.67 -0.50 6.28
N LEU A 26 11.54 0.17 6.09
CA LEU A 26 10.37 -0.07 6.94
C LEU A 26 9.70 -1.41 6.59
N PRO A 27 9.01 -2.03 7.56
CA PRO A 27 8.12 -3.15 7.30
C PRO A 27 7.06 -2.82 6.24
N THR A 28 6.64 -3.81 5.47
CA THR A 28 5.62 -3.66 4.42
C THR A 28 4.35 -2.98 4.93
N SER A 29 3.86 -3.33 6.11
CA SER A 29 2.68 -2.71 6.74
C SER A 29 2.87 -1.22 7.02
N ALA A 30 4.05 -0.83 7.49
CA ALA A 30 4.36 0.57 7.70
C ALA A 30 4.42 1.34 6.37
N ILE A 31 5.02 0.76 5.33
CA ILE A 31 5.03 1.33 3.99
C ILE A 31 3.61 1.49 3.44
N SER A 32 2.71 0.53 3.67
CA SER A 32 1.29 0.63 3.27
C SER A 32 0.59 1.83 3.89
N ARG A 33 0.83 2.11 5.18
CA ARG A 33 0.27 3.29 5.85
C ARG A 33 0.81 4.58 5.23
N VAL A 34 2.11 4.65 4.94
CA VAL A 34 2.70 5.80 4.23
C VAL A 34 2.02 5.98 2.88
N TYR A 35 1.85 4.89 2.12
CA TYR A 35 1.24 4.94 0.80
C TYR A 35 -0.21 5.43 0.85
N GLN A 36 -1.04 4.94 1.78
CA GLN A 36 -2.42 5.41 1.96
C GLN A 36 -2.49 6.90 2.29
N TRP A 37 -1.65 7.39 3.20
CA TRP A 37 -1.55 8.82 3.48
C TRP A 37 -1.22 9.64 2.23
N GLU A 38 -0.24 9.18 1.45
CA GLU A 38 0.20 9.88 0.24
C GLU A 38 -0.85 9.82 -0.88
N MET A 39 -1.66 8.75 -0.96
CA MET A 39 -2.84 8.69 -1.83
C MET A 39 -3.93 9.68 -1.39
N ASP A 40 -4.26 9.73 -0.10
CA ASP A 40 -5.25 10.66 0.42
C ASP A 40 -4.81 12.12 0.19
N ARG A 41 -3.51 12.37 0.27
CA ARG A 41 -2.90 13.67 -0.08
C ARG A 41 -3.10 14.01 -1.55
N GLU A 42 -2.94 13.03 -2.43
CA GLU A 42 -3.18 13.18 -3.86
C GLU A 42 -4.66 13.45 -4.16
N LEU A 43 -5.58 12.88 -3.36
CA LEU A 43 -7.02 13.10 -3.41
C LEU A 43 -7.48 14.35 -2.62
N GLY A 44 -6.56 15.21 -2.21
CA GLY A 44 -6.89 16.51 -1.63
C GLY A 44 -7.24 16.48 -0.14
N SER A 45 -6.67 15.57 0.66
CA SER A 45 -6.83 15.57 2.14
C SER A 45 -6.44 16.89 2.81
N GLY A 46 -5.66 17.75 2.13
CA GLY A 46 -5.13 19.00 2.68
C GLY A 46 -3.93 18.80 3.60
N LYS A 47 -3.46 17.56 3.79
CA LYS A 47 -2.30 17.25 4.62
C LYS A 47 -0.99 17.46 3.88
N GLY A 48 0.08 17.66 4.64
CA GLY A 48 1.46 17.68 4.15
C GLY A 48 2.02 16.27 3.91
N PRO A 49 3.31 16.17 3.54
CA PRO A 49 4.02 14.89 3.46
C PRO A 49 3.92 14.08 4.74
N PHE A 50 3.80 12.76 4.61
CA PHE A 50 3.66 11.84 5.75
C PHE A 50 4.72 12.11 6.84
N GLY A 51 5.97 12.26 6.42
CA GLY A 51 7.11 12.48 7.31
C GLY A 51 7.19 13.88 7.91
N LYS A 52 6.33 14.82 7.52
CA LYS A 52 6.26 16.17 8.11
C LYS A 52 5.21 16.28 9.22
N ASP A 53 4.18 15.44 9.18
CA ASP A 53 3.12 15.41 10.20
C ASP A 53 3.65 14.95 11.57
N ALA A 54 3.30 15.66 12.64
CA ALA A 54 3.83 15.41 13.97
C ALA A 54 3.39 14.04 14.54
N ALA A 55 2.14 13.65 14.31
CA ALA A 55 1.62 12.36 14.78
C ALA A 55 2.29 11.20 14.03
N ASN A 56 2.46 11.34 12.71
CA ASN A 56 3.16 10.34 11.89
C ASN A 56 4.66 10.26 12.22
N LYS A 57 5.33 11.38 12.50
CA LYS A 57 6.72 11.38 12.98
C LYS A 57 6.86 10.61 14.28
N LYS A 58 5.97 10.86 15.24
CA LYS A 58 5.95 10.14 16.52
C LYS A 58 5.72 8.65 16.30
N TRP A 59 4.74 8.29 15.47
CA TRP A 59 4.47 6.90 15.13
C TRP A 59 5.66 6.22 14.43
N LEU A 60 6.32 6.88 13.47
CA LEU A 60 7.51 6.37 12.80
C LEU A 60 8.67 6.09 13.76
N ALA A 61 8.83 6.93 14.80
CA ALA A 61 9.84 6.71 15.82
C ALA A 61 9.57 5.43 16.63
N THR A 62 8.31 5.11 16.92
CA THR A 62 7.89 3.85 17.54
C THR A 62 8.12 2.66 16.61
N VAL A 63 7.69 2.77 15.35
CA VAL A 63 7.86 1.72 14.33
C VAL A 63 9.34 1.35 14.11
N LYS A 64 10.25 2.32 14.16
CA LYS A 64 11.68 2.08 13.98
C LYS A 64 12.35 1.39 15.18
N LYS A 65 11.75 1.47 16.37
CA LYS A 65 12.27 0.87 17.61
C LYS A 65 11.71 -0.53 17.86
N ASP A 66 10.42 -0.72 17.58
CA ASP A 66 9.66 -1.85 18.11
C ASP A 66 9.34 -2.94 17.08
N PHE A 67 9.77 -2.78 15.82
CA PHE A 67 9.66 -3.85 14.83
C PHE A 67 10.83 -4.83 14.97
N GLU A 68 10.81 -5.61 16.05
CA GLU A 68 11.05 -7.04 15.84
C GLU A 68 9.99 -7.53 14.85
N VAL A 69 10.39 -8.27 13.83
CA VAL A 69 9.45 -9.10 13.07
C VAL A 69 8.62 -9.82 14.12
N LEU A 70 7.31 -9.53 14.22
CA LEU A 70 6.43 -10.15 15.21
C LEU A 70 6.80 -11.63 15.25
N PRO A 71 7.31 -12.15 16.38
CA PRO A 71 7.70 -13.54 16.45
C PRO A 71 6.48 -14.36 16.03
N ASN A 72 6.68 -15.37 15.19
CA ASN A 72 5.62 -16.27 14.73
C ASN A 72 4.77 -16.66 15.94
N ALA A 73 3.58 -16.04 16.06
CA ALA A 73 2.76 -16.23 17.23
C ALA A 73 2.19 -17.65 17.13
N PRO A 74 2.42 -18.53 18.11
CA PRO A 74 1.68 -19.78 18.18
C PRO A 74 0.20 -19.45 18.26
N VAL A 75 -0.56 -19.80 17.22
CA VAL A 75 -2.03 -19.73 17.29
C VAL A 75 -2.44 -21.01 17.99
N VAL A 76 -2.91 -20.87 19.24
CA VAL A 76 -3.44 -21.98 20.02
C VAL A 76 -4.95 -21.99 19.81
N SER A 77 -5.48 -23.07 19.25
CA SER A 77 -6.92 -23.27 19.14
C SER A 77 -7.54 -23.36 20.54
N SER A 78 -8.85 -23.13 20.65
CA SER A 78 -9.60 -23.38 21.88
C SER A 78 -9.55 -24.84 22.35
N SER A 79 -9.11 -25.78 21.49
CA SER A 79 -8.86 -27.18 21.83
C SER A 79 -7.41 -27.49 22.22
N GLY A 80 -6.53 -26.47 22.32
CA GLY A 80 -5.16 -26.60 22.83
C GLY A 80 -4.10 -26.95 21.79
N SER A 81 -4.45 -27.06 20.50
CA SER A 81 -3.49 -27.35 19.43
C SER A 81 -2.75 -26.09 18.99
N THR A 82 -1.41 -26.15 18.96
CA THR A 82 -0.53 -25.02 18.68
C THR A 82 0.00 -25.07 17.23
N PHE A 83 -0.33 -24.06 16.42
CA PHE A 83 0.11 -23.97 15.02
C PHE A 83 1.22 -22.91 14.84
N LYS A 84 2.31 -23.29 14.16
CA LYS A 84 3.42 -22.39 13.85
C LYS A 84 3.30 -21.84 12.43
N THR A 85 3.13 -20.53 12.28
CA THR A 85 3.10 -19.85 10.98
C THR A 85 4.52 -19.69 10.43
N GLY A 86 5.02 -20.72 9.73
CA GLY A 86 6.33 -20.71 9.09
C GLY A 86 6.31 -20.13 7.66
N LYS A 87 7.42 -19.52 7.24
CA LYS A 87 7.61 -18.99 5.89
C LYS A 87 7.77 -20.14 4.89
N GLY A 88 6.67 -20.58 4.29
CA GLY A 88 6.65 -21.53 3.17
C GLY A 88 6.32 -22.99 3.50
N GLY A 89 5.74 -23.29 4.68
CA GLY A 89 5.25 -24.63 5.00
C GLY A 89 3.72 -24.70 4.96
N ASN A 90 3.16 -25.70 4.27
CA ASN A 90 1.75 -26.06 4.44
C ASN A 90 1.50 -26.38 5.92
N LEU A 91 0.53 -25.69 6.52
CA LEU A 91 0.03 -25.99 7.86
C LEU A 91 -0.79 -27.29 7.78
N GLY A 92 -0.12 -28.42 8.00
CA GLY A 92 -0.78 -29.72 8.11
C GLY A 92 -1.31 -29.91 9.54
N GLY A 93 -2.63 -29.79 9.73
CA GLY A 93 -3.31 -30.23 10.94
C GLY A 93 -3.80 -31.67 10.76
N GLY A 94 -3.27 -32.60 11.57
CA GLY A 94 -3.84 -33.94 11.69
C GLY A 94 -5.11 -33.92 12.55
N GLY A 95 -6.18 -34.54 12.04
CA GLY A 95 -7.41 -34.81 12.78
C GLY A 95 -8.51 -33.76 12.59
N SER A 96 -9.77 -34.21 12.74
CA SER A 96 -11.05 -33.66 12.25
C SER A 96 -11.47 -32.25 12.72
N SER A 97 -10.55 -31.29 12.65
CA SER A 97 -10.85 -29.86 12.71
C SER A 97 -10.78 -29.33 11.29
N SER A 98 -11.88 -28.77 10.78
CA SER A 98 -11.87 -27.99 9.54
C SER A 98 -11.18 -26.65 9.82
N LEU A 99 -9.87 -26.71 10.04
CA LEU A 99 -9.04 -25.55 10.32
C LEU A 99 -8.79 -24.83 8.99
N HIS A 100 -9.69 -23.93 8.64
CA HIS A 100 -9.54 -23.09 7.45
C HIS A 100 -8.46 -22.05 7.72
N VAL A 101 -7.26 -22.24 7.19
CA VAL A 101 -6.16 -21.28 7.29
C VAL A 101 -6.38 -20.17 6.29
N PHE A 102 -7.00 -19.07 6.69
CA PHE A 102 -7.16 -17.90 5.82
C PHE A 102 -5.96 -16.96 5.97
N GLN A 103 -5.23 -16.71 4.88
CA GLN A 103 -4.22 -15.67 4.87
C GLN A 103 -4.90 -14.32 4.66
N ILE A 104 -5.11 -13.58 5.76
CA ILE A 104 -5.64 -12.23 5.69
C ILE A 104 -4.59 -11.33 5.05
N ASN A 105 -4.93 -10.79 3.89
CA ASN A 105 -4.20 -9.64 3.37
C ASN A 105 -4.63 -8.40 4.18
N TRP A 106 -3.91 -8.09 5.26
CA TRP A 106 -4.13 -6.88 6.06
C TRP A 106 -3.98 -5.56 5.26
N TYR A 107 -3.61 -5.63 3.98
CA TYR A 107 -3.54 -4.50 3.05
C TYR A 107 -4.79 -4.32 2.18
N CYS A 108 -5.73 -5.27 2.21
CA CYS A 108 -7.08 -5.10 1.66
C CYS A 108 -7.88 -4.15 2.55
N SER A 109 -8.66 -3.26 1.94
CA SER A 109 -9.71 -2.53 2.66
C SER A 109 -10.66 -3.52 3.33
N GLN A 110 -11.35 -3.09 4.39
CA GLN A 110 -12.36 -3.92 5.06
C GLN A 110 -13.35 -4.51 4.06
N GLN A 111 -13.69 -3.76 3.00
CA GLN A 111 -14.61 -4.23 1.99
C GLN A 111 -13.99 -5.30 1.07
N GLU A 112 -12.75 -5.12 0.61
CA GLU A 112 -12.07 -6.14 -0.18
C GLU A 112 -11.88 -7.43 0.61
N LEU A 113 -11.71 -7.34 1.93
CA LEU A 113 -11.70 -8.51 2.82
C LEU A 113 -13.08 -9.17 2.93
N VAL A 114 -14.15 -8.38 3.06
CA VAL A 114 -15.53 -8.88 3.16
C VAL A 114 -16.01 -9.50 1.84
N ASP A 115 -15.74 -8.85 0.71
CA ASP A 115 -16.15 -9.35 -0.62
C ASP A 115 -15.40 -10.63 -0.96
N ALA A 116 -14.08 -10.67 -0.74
CA ALA A 116 -13.28 -11.87 -0.92
C ALA A 116 -13.73 -13.03 0.00
N PHE A 117 -14.14 -12.72 1.23
CA PHE A 117 -14.65 -13.72 2.15
C PHE A 117 -16.04 -14.23 1.75
N ALA A 118 -16.91 -13.36 1.25
CA ALA A 118 -18.23 -13.73 0.74
C ALA A 118 -18.15 -14.61 -0.51
N GLU A 119 -17.29 -14.24 -1.48
CA GLU A 119 -17.01 -15.03 -2.69
C GLU A 119 -16.46 -16.42 -2.33
N TRP A 120 -15.55 -16.50 -1.36
CA TRP A 120 -15.04 -17.78 -0.86
C TRP A 120 -16.12 -18.68 -0.25
N LEU A 121 -17.05 -18.11 0.53
CA LEU A 121 -18.17 -18.85 1.10
C LEU A 121 -19.14 -19.38 0.04
N GLU A 122 -19.35 -18.63 -1.04
CA GLU A 122 -20.24 -19.00 -2.14
C GLU A 122 -19.62 -20.07 -3.05
N GLU A 123 -18.30 -20.05 -3.28
CA GLU A 123 -17.62 -20.95 -4.21
C GLU A 123 -17.21 -22.31 -3.61
N GLN A 124 -17.36 -22.53 -2.29
CA GLN A 124 -16.95 -23.77 -1.59
C GLN A 124 -15.54 -24.26 -1.96
N SER A 125 -14.58 -23.35 -2.13
CA SER A 125 -13.23 -23.72 -2.58
C SER A 125 -12.37 -24.25 -1.42
N ASP A 126 -11.86 -25.48 -1.60
CA ASP A 126 -11.05 -26.24 -0.62
C ASP A 126 -9.68 -25.62 -0.29
N ALA A 127 -9.21 -24.65 -1.08
CA ALA A 127 -7.89 -24.02 -0.90
C ALA A 127 -8.02 -22.58 -0.42
N PRO A 128 -7.28 -22.16 0.63
CA PRO A 128 -7.36 -20.80 1.12
C PRO A 128 -6.91 -19.78 0.06
N PHE A 129 -7.83 -18.87 -0.22
CA PHE A 129 -7.71 -17.73 -1.12
C PHE A 129 -6.33 -17.06 -1.10
N THR A 130 -5.56 -17.19 -2.19
CA THR A 130 -4.35 -16.39 -2.42
C THR A 130 -4.71 -15.16 -3.26
N THR A 131 -4.80 -13.98 -2.66
CA THR A 131 -4.98 -12.70 -3.39
C THR A 131 -3.79 -12.29 -4.26
N PHE A 132 -2.69 -13.04 -4.25
CA PHE A 132 -1.58 -12.73 -5.13
C PHE A 132 -1.81 -13.35 -6.50
N PRO A 133 -1.89 -12.55 -7.58
CA PRO A 133 -1.68 -13.11 -8.91
C PRO A 133 -0.27 -13.70 -8.93
N THR A 134 -0.19 -15.04 -8.91
CA THR A 134 1.03 -15.84 -9.00
C THR A 134 1.79 -15.56 -10.30
N ASN A 135 1.11 -15.00 -11.30
CA ASN A 135 1.69 -14.60 -12.58
C ASN A 135 1.48 -13.12 -12.88
N THR A 136 2.22 -12.25 -12.19
CA THR A 136 2.61 -10.96 -12.81
C THR A 136 4.04 -11.12 -13.31
N ARG A 137 4.19 -11.24 -14.64
CA ARG A 137 5.49 -11.16 -15.32
C ARG A 137 6.15 -9.82 -14.95
N GLY A 138 7.08 -9.88 -14.02
CA GLY A 138 7.81 -8.74 -13.48
C GLY A 138 7.84 -8.80 -11.96
N ARG A 139 9.04 -9.02 -11.40
CA ARG A 139 9.48 -9.01 -9.98
C ARG A 139 8.40 -8.74 -8.91
N PRO A 140 8.42 -9.46 -7.77
CA PRO A 140 7.49 -9.24 -6.66
C PRO A 140 7.29 -7.75 -6.39
N ARG A 141 6.04 -7.27 -6.46
CA ARG A 141 5.68 -5.88 -6.17
C ARG A 141 6.13 -5.57 -4.74
N THR A 142 7.31 -4.98 -4.56
CA THR A 142 7.67 -4.46 -3.24
C THR A 142 6.71 -3.32 -2.94
N GLN A 143 6.10 -3.29 -1.76
CA GLN A 143 5.18 -2.21 -1.36
C GLN A 143 5.82 -0.82 -1.52
N PHE A 144 7.15 -0.76 -1.37
CA PHE A 144 7.94 0.43 -1.64
C PHE A 144 7.82 0.92 -3.10
N THR A 145 7.64 0.02 -4.06
CA THR A 145 7.43 0.38 -5.47
C THR A 145 6.13 1.17 -5.66
N LEU A 146 5.12 1.01 -4.81
CA LEU A 146 3.91 1.87 -4.87
C LEU A 146 4.23 3.32 -4.51
N LEU A 147 5.13 3.53 -3.54
CA LEU A 147 5.65 4.87 -3.23
C LEU A 147 6.47 5.43 -4.41
N GLU A 148 7.29 4.63 -5.07
CA GLU A 148 7.99 5.09 -6.28
C GLU A 148 7.02 5.42 -7.43
N LYS A 149 5.93 4.67 -7.58
CA LYS A 149 4.88 4.96 -8.57
C LYS A 149 4.14 6.25 -8.26
N ILE A 150 3.88 6.59 -6.99
CA ILE A 150 3.29 7.90 -6.66
C ILE A 150 4.28 9.05 -6.94
N SER A 151 5.59 8.86 -6.75
CA SER A 151 6.59 9.84 -7.20
C SER A 151 6.52 10.06 -8.71
N ILE A 152 6.45 8.97 -9.50
CA ILE A 152 6.30 9.03 -10.95
C ILE A 152 4.99 9.75 -11.35
N HIS A 153 3.89 9.46 -10.64
CA HIS A 153 2.62 10.18 -10.82
C HIS A 153 2.81 11.69 -10.70
N ARG A 154 3.45 12.13 -9.63
CA ARG A 154 3.72 13.55 -9.34
C ARG A 154 4.65 14.17 -10.38
N PHE A 155 5.70 13.47 -10.80
CA PHE A 155 6.59 13.94 -11.86
C PHE A 155 5.87 14.16 -13.19
N HIS A 156 4.92 13.29 -13.53
CA HIS A 156 4.12 13.46 -14.74
C HIS A 156 3.14 14.63 -14.63
N LYS A 157 2.60 14.89 -13.43
CA LYS A 157 1.76 16.07 -13.19
C LYS A 157 2.52 17.39 -13.40
N VAL A 158 3.82 17.42 -13.12
CA VAL A 158 4.67 18.60 -13.39
C VAL A 158 5.28 18.61 -14.80
N GLY A 159 4.93 17.65 -15.67
CA GLY A 159 5.32 17.65 -17.09
C GLY A 159 6.44 16.69 -17.50
N TYR A 160 6.95 15.84 -16.60
CA TYR A 160 7.97 14.85 -16.97
C TYR A 160 7.36 13.55 -17.51
N SER A 161 7.91 13.04 -18.62
CA SER A 161 7.46 11.80 -19.27
C SER A 161 8.31 10.56 -18.97
N GLY A 162 9.32 10.67 -18.08
CA GLY A 162 10.24 9.56 -17.79
C GLY A 162 11.20 9.24 -18.93
N GLY A 163 11.38 10.15 -19.88
CA GLY A 163 12.32 10.00 -20.98
C GLY A 163 13.79 10.24 -20.57
N PRO A 164 14.74 10.03 -21.50
CA PRO A 164 16.16 10.25 -21.26
C PRO A 164 16.51 11.64 -20.75
N LYS A 165 15.73 12.68 -21.10
CA LYS A 165 15.92 14.05 -20.59
C LYS A 165 15.84 14.10 -19.06
N PHE A 166 14.76 13.57 -18.47
CA PHE A 166 14.57 13.54 -17.02
C PHE A 166 15.74 12.84 -16.32
N PHE A 167 16.15 11.68 -16.81
CA PHE A 167 17.22 10.91 -16.16
C PHE A 167 18.61 11.51 -16.37
N ARG A 168 18.87 12.23 -17.47
CA ARG A 168 20.11 12.98 -17.67
C ARG A 168 20.22 14.14 -16.69
N GLU A 169 19.15 14.92 -16.56
CA GLU A 169 19.09 16.06 -15.62
C GLU A 169 19.22 15.63 -14.15
N ASN A 170 18.74 14.42 -13.82
CA ASN A 170 18.68 13.92 -12.45
C ASN A 170 19.66 12.77 -12.17
N ALA A 171 20.72 12.62 -12.97
CA ALA A 171 21.66 11.50 -12.86
C ALA A 171 22.36 11.39 -11.50
N LYS A 172 22.57 12.54 -10.82
CA LYS A 172 23.19 12.61 -9.49
C LYS A 172 22.24 12.26 -8.35
N ASP A 173 20.92 12.28 -8.59
CA ASP A 173 19.93 11.93 -7.58
C ASP A 173 19.65 10.43 -7.64
N ALA A 174 20.16 9.69 -6.65
CA ALA A 174 20.08 8.22 -6.63
C ALA A 174 18.62 7.72 -6.66
N TYR A 175 17.69 8.42 -6.02
CA TYR A 175 16.28 8.03 -6.00
C TYR A 175 15.66 8.19 -7.38
N LYS A 176 15.77 9.37 -8.00
CA LYS A 176 15.24 9.64 -9.34
C LYS A 176 15.91 8.76 -10.41
N ALA A 177 17.22 8.55 -10.32
CA ALA A 177 17.94 7.64 -11.20
C ALA A 177 17.41 6.20 -11.10
N ASN A 178 17.01 5.75 -9.91
CA ASN A 178 16.44 4.42 -9.71
C ASN A 178 15.04 4.27 -10.34
N LEU A 179 14.28 5.37 -10.52
CA LEU A 179 12.95 5.33 -11.15
C LEU A 179 12.98 4.89 -12.62
N LYS A 180 14.14 4.90 -13.28
CA LYS A 180 14.32 4.38 -14.66
C LYS A 180 13.97 2.91 -14.80
N ARG A 181 14.02 2.15 -13.68
CA ARG A 181 13.69 0.71 -13.66
C ARG A 181 12.19 0.43 -13.73
N ILE A 182 11.35 1.44 -13.52
CA ILE A 182 9.89 1.32 -13.53
C ILE A 182 9.40 1.78 -14.90
N ASN A 183 8.41 1.09 -15.47
CA ASN A 183 7.72 1.58 -16.66
C ASN A 183 6.79 2.74 -16.28
N TRP A 184 7.13 3.96 -16.69
CA TRP A 184 6.40 5.17 -16.29
C TRP A 184 4.96 5.21 -16.82
N THR A 185 4.73 4.78 -18.06
CA THR A 185 3.39 4.70 -18.65
C THR A 185 2.50 3.72 -17.88
N LEU A 186 3.05 2.55 -17.54
CA LEU A 186 2.33 1.56 -16.72
C LEU A 186 2.08 2.09 -15.30
N ALA A 187 3.07 2.72 -14.69
CA ALA A 187 2.93 3.34 -13.38
C ALA A 187 1.80 4.38 -13.35
N GLN A 188 1.69 5.25 -14.37
CA GLN A 188 0.57 6.18 -14.48
C GLN A 188 -0.78 5.47 -14.54
N ARG A 189 -0.88 4.43 -15.37
CA ARG A 189 -2.13 3.66 -15.52
C ARG A 189 -2.53 3.00 -14.19
N GLU A 190 -1.59 2.37 -13.51
CA GLU A 190 -1.84 1.74 -12.21
C GLU A 190 -2.20 2.77 -11.13
N MET A 191 -1.51 3.90 -11.07
CA MET A 191 -1.83 4.96 -10.11
C MET A 191 -3.23 5.54 -10.34
N ASN A 192 -3.65 5.73 -11.59
CA ASN A 192 -5.01 6.16 -11.89
C ASN A 192 -6.06 5.14 -11.42
N LEU A 193 -5.78 3.84 -11.50
CA LEU A 193 -6.66 2.80 -10.97
C LEU A 193 -6.73 2.86 -9.44
N HIS A 194 -5.58 2.97 -8.76
CA HIS A 194 -5.52 3.08 -7.30
C HIS A 194 -6.24 4.33 -6.78
N LEU A 195 -6.06 5.48 -7.42
CA LEU A 195 -6.75 6.72 -7.04
C LEU A 195 -8.27 6.60 -7.20
N ARG A 196 -8.74 5.95 -8.28
CA ARG A 196 -10.18 5.69 -8.48
C ARG A 196 -10.74 4.76 -7.40
N ALA A 197 -10.03 3.68 -7.08
CA ALA A 197 -10.43 2.74 -6.03
C ALA A 197 -10.51 3.43 -4.68
N ARG A 198 -9.46 4.17 -4.29
CA ARG A 198 -9.43 4.92 -3.04
C ARG A 198 -10.53 5.99 -2.96
N THR A 199 -10.84 6.65 -4.08
CA THR A 199 -11.95 7.62 -4.14
C THR A 199 -13.29 6.96 -3.82
N LYS A 200 -13.57 5.77 -4.36
CA LYS A 200 -14.80 5.01 -4.05
C LYS A 200 -14.86 4.61 -2.58
N GLU A 201 -13.73 4.17 -2.02
CA GLU A 201 -13.61 3.82 -0.61
C GLU A 201 -13.89 5.03 0.30
N LEU A 202 -13.24 6.17 0.05
CA LEU A 202 -13.46 7.41 0.80
C LEU A 202 -14.90 7.93 0.69
N ALA A 203 -15.54 7.77 -0.47
CA ALA A 203 -16.96 8.11 -0.66
C ALA A 203 -17.87 7.20 0.18
N ARG A 204 -17.59 5.89 0.20
CA ARG A 204 -18.32 4.93 1.05
C ARG A 204 -18.15 5.25 2.53
N MET A 205 -16.93 5.54 2.98
CA MET A 205 -16.66 5.96 4.36
C MET A 205 -17.43 7.23 4.73
N SER A 206 -17.45 8.21 3.82
CA SER A 206 -18.18 9.46 4.05
C SER A 206 -19.69 9.22 4.19
N LYS A 207 -20.25 8.35 3.33
CA LYS A 207 -21.66 7.98 3.37
C LYS A 207 -22.01 7.26 4.66
N ALA A 208 -21.20 6.28 5.08
CA ALA A 208 -21.43 5.52 6.30
C ALA A 208 -21.33 6.38 7.57
N ALA A 209 -20.38 7.32 7.60
CA ALA A 209 -20.17 8.20 8.75
C ALA A 209 -21.09 9.44 8.78
N GLY A 210 -21.83 9.71 7.70
CA GLY A 210 -22.60 10.95 7.52
C GLY A 210 -21.74 12.22 7.53
N LYS A 211 -20.42 12.10 7.38
CA LYS A 211 -19.42 13.18 7.50
C LYS A 211 -18.42 13.08 6.37
N ASN A 212 -17.81 14.20 6.00
CA ASN A 212 -16.73 14.21 5.02
C ASN A 212 -15.55 13.35 5.51
N TRP A 213 -15.06 12.41 4.70
CA TRP A 213 -13.95 11.50 5.03
C TRP A 213 -12.72 12.22 5.60
N LYS A 214 -12.45 13.46 5.17
CA LYS A 214 -11.35 14.26 5.70
C LYS A 214 -11.48 14.48 7.21
N LYS A 215 -12.70 14.72 7.71
CA LYS A 215 -13.00 14.88 9.15
C LYS A 215 -13.07 13.55 9.91
N VAL A 216 -13.23 12.44 9.18
CA VAL A 216 -13.31 11.10 9.78
C VAL A 216 -11.91 10.55 10.01
N LEU A 217 -11.00 10.77 9.05
CA LEU A 217 -9.65 10.23 9.07
C LEU A 217 -8.63 11.17 9.70
N TYR A 218 -8.90 12.48 9.75
CA TYR A 218 -7.93 13.52 10.11
C TYR A 218 -8.51 14.68 10.90
#